data_AF-A0A522MLJ5-F1
#
_entry.id   AF-A0A522MLJ5-F1
#
_cell.length_a   1.000
_cell.length_b   1.000
_cell.length_c   1.000
_cell.angle_alpha   90.00
_cell.angle_beta   90.00
_cell.angle_gamma   90.00
#
_symmetry.space_group_name_H-M   'P 1'
#
loop_
_entity.id
_entity.type
_entity.pdbx_description
1 polymer ?
#
loop_
_entity_poly.entity_id
_entity_poly.type
_entity_poly.pdbx_seq_one_letter_code
_entity_poly.pdbx_strand_id
1 'polypeptide(L)'
;MTFAYPRASPASIDSPDMRGAGRELLSLALMDARNHTLYLLALYEKALGAIKIAAPQPAEVEPLLWLAGHIGWFAEFWIARNTQRMLGSRCPHEPTHLASI
;
A
#
# COMPACT_ATOMS: atom_id res chain seq x y z
N MET A 1 6.66 4.41 -33.23
CA MET A 1 6.15 5.34 -32.22
C MET A 1 6.49 4.79 -30.86
N THR A 2 7.50 5.37 -30.21
CA THR A 2 8.00 4.95 -28.90
C THR A 2 7.08 5.53 -27.84
N PHE A 3 6.25 4.70 -27.19
CA PHE A 3 5.54 5.12 -25.99
C PHE A 3 6.57 5.23 -24.86
N ALA A 4 6.97 6.46 -24.54
CA ALA A 4 7.71 6.74 -23.32
C ALA A 4 6.75 6.52 -22.15
N TYR A 5 6.90 5.40 -21.43
CA TYR A 5 6.23 5.23 -20.15
C TYR A 5 6.73 6.33 -19.20
N PRO A 6 5.87 7.20 -18.66
CA PRO A 6 6.31 8.12 -17.64
C PRO A 6 6.77 7.26 -16.45
N ARG A 7 8.00 7.50 -15.98
CA ARG A 7 8.37 7.07 -14.63
C ARG A 7 7.38 7.78 -13.70
N ALA A 8 6.49 7.03 -13.08
CA ALA A 8 5.58 7.58 -12.08
C ALA A 8 6.44 8.30 -11.03
N SER A 9 6.35 9.63 -11.01
CA SER A 9 6.77 10.42 -9.86
C SER A 9 5.84 10.03 -8.69
N PRO A 10 6.28 10.03 -7.43
CA PRO A 10 5.37 9.88 -6.29
C PRO A 10 4.17 10.85 -6.36
N ALA A 11 4.38 12.07 -6.89
CA ALA A 11 3.30 13.03 -7.16
C ALA A 11 2.26 12.57 -8.20
N SER A 12 2.57 11.55 -9.01
CA SER A 12 1.66 10.93 -9.97
C SER A 12 0.76 9.87 -9.34
N ILE A 13 1.17 9.27 -8.21
CA ILE A 13 0.40 8.20 -7.54
C ILE A 13 -0.73 8.81 -6.71
N ASP A 14 -0.47 9.95 -6.07
CA ASP A 14 -1.44 10.68 -5.27
C ASP A 14 -2.43 11.50 -6.12
N SER A 15 -2.32 11.44 -7.45
CA SER A 15 -3.29 12.10 -8.33
C SER A 15 -4.67 11.45 -8.19
N PRO A 16 -5.76 12.24 -8.10
CA PRO A 16 -7.13 11.71 -8.15
C PRO A 16 -7.41 10.90 -9.42
N ASP A 17 -6.66 11.12 -10.49
CA ASP A 17 -6.76 10.39 -11.77
C ASP A 17 -6.38 8.92 -11.63
N MET A 18 -5.63 8.54 -10.59
CA MET A 18 -5.23 7.16 -10.34
C MET A 18 -6.44 6.24 -10.13
N ARG A 19 -7.60 6.77 -9.73
CA ARG A 19 -8.87 6.01 -9.65
C ARG A 19 -9.34 5.44 -11.00
N GLY A 20 -8.95 6.08 -12.10
CA GLY A 20 -9.27 5.64 -13.47
C GLY A 20 -8.11 4.99 -14.20
N ALA A 21 -6.97 4.77 -13.54
CA ALA A 21 -5.77 4.25 -14.18
C ALA A 21 -5.92 2.79 -14.64
N GLY A 22 -5.20 2.44 -15.70
CA GLY A 22 -5.11 1.06 -16.21
C GLY A 22 -4.31 0.14 -15.29
N ARG A 23 -4.42 -1.17 -15.52
CA ARG A 23 -3.77 -2.22 -14.74
C ARG A 23 -2.26 -2.03 -14.61
N GLU A 24 -1.58 -1.64 -15.68
CA GLU A 24 -0.13 -1.51 -15.74
C GLU A 24 0.34 -0.39 -14.81
N LEU A 25 -0.33 0.77 -14.85
CA LEU A 25 -0.01 1.90 -14.00
C LEU A 25 -0.37 1.60 -12.53
N LEU A 26 -1.53 1.00 -12.27
CA LEU A 26 -1.92 0.59 -10.91
C LEU A 26 -0.98 -0.46 -10.32
N SER A 27 -0.48 -1.40 -11.13
CA SER A 27 0.53 -2.37 -10.70
C SER A 27 1.82 -1.69 -10.27
N LEU A 28 2.30 -0.71 -11.04
CA LEU A 28 3.50 0.06 -10.68
C LEU A 28 3.28 0.88 -9.41
N ALA A 29 2.12 1.54 -9.28
CA ALA A 29 1.76 2.30 -8.09
C ALA A 29 1.72 1.42 -6.83
N LEU A 30 1.13 0.21 -6.92
CA LEU A 30 1.10 -0.74 -5.80
C LEU A 30 2.49 -1.25 -5.42
N MET A 31 3.37 -1.50 -6.40
CA MET A 31 4.75 -1.89 -6.15
C MET A 31 5.53 -0.76 -5.47
N ASP A 32 5.36 0.48 -5.94
CA ASP A 32 6.02 1.65 -5.36
C ASP A 32 5.54 1.91 -3.93
N ALA A 33 4.22 1.91 -3.70
CA ALA A 33 3.63 2.05 -2.36
C ALA A 33 4.17 0.99 -1.39
N ARG A 34 4.22 -0.28 -1.81
CA ARG A 34 4.80 -1.36 -0.99
C ARG A 34 6.26 -1.10 -0.67
N ASN A 35 7.06 -0.74 -1.67
CA ASN A 35 8.49 -0.48 -1.47
C ASN A 35 8.72 0.73 -0.56
N HIS A 36 7.91 1.78 -0.70
CA HIS A 36 7.94 2.96 0.16
C HIS A 36 7.59 2.61 1.60
N THR A 37 6.53 1.82 1.84
CA THR A 37 6.18 1.34 3.19
C THR A 37 7.32 0.53 3.81
N LEU A 38 7.91 -0.42 3.06
CA LEU A 38 9.04 -1.22 3.56
C LEU A 38 10.27 -0.36 3.87
N TYR A 39 10.55 0.65 3.05
CA TYR A 39 11.62 1.60 3.29
C TYR A 39 11.40 2.39 4.60
N LEU A 40 10.19 2.89 4.83
CA LEU A 40 9.85 3.61 6.07
C LEU A 40 9.99 2.70 7.31
N LEU A 41 9.54 1.45 7.21
CA LEU A 41 9.69 0.46 8.28
C LEU A 41 11.17 0.19 8.60
N ALA A 42 12.01 0.05 7.58
CA ALA A 42 13.45 -0.15 7.77
C ALA A 42 14.13 1.08 8.41
N LEU A 43 13.73 2.30 8.03
CA LEU A 43 14.21 3.52 8.68
C LEU A 43 13.82 3.57 10.16
N TYR A 44 12.58 3.18 10.47
CA TYR A 44 12.09 3.15 11.84
C TYR A 44 12.81 2.10 12.69
N GLU A 45 13.00 0.89 12.17
CA GLU A 45 13.76 -0.16 12.84
C GLU A 45 15.19 0.31 13.16
N LYS A 46 15.84 0.95 12.19
CA LYS A 46 17.18 1.54 12.38
C LYS A 46 17.18 2.64 13.45
N ALA A 47 16.16 3.51 13.47
CA ALA A 47 16.04 4.56 14.47
C ALA A 47 15.84 3.98 15.87
N LEU A 48 14.99 2.95 16.03
CA LEU A 48 14.80 2.25 17.30
C LEU A 48 16.09 1.60 17.79
N GLY A 49 16.86 0.94 16.92
CA GLY A 49 18.13 0.33 17.29
C GLY A 49 19.20 1.34 17.74
N ALA A 50 19.12 2.60 17.30
CA ALA A 50 20.02 3.67 17.73
C ALA A 50 19.61 4.31 19.07
N ILE A 51 18.34 4.16 19.47
CA ILE A 51 17.78 4.73 20.68
C ILE A 51 18.01 3.78 21.87
N LYS A 52 18.85 4.20 22.83
CA LYS A 52 19.15 3.41 24.04
C LYS A 52 18.05 3.46 25.11
N ILE A 53 17.15 4.44 25.03
CA ILE A 53 16.02 4.64 25.95
C ILE A 53 14.78 4.91 25.10
N ALA A 54 13.82 3.98 25.09
CA ALA A 54 12.62 4.11 24.28
C ALA A 54 11.89 5.43 24.58
N ALA A 55 11.72 6.28 23.55
CA ALA A 55 10.89 7.46 23.67
C ALA A 55 9.42 7.02 23.79
N PRO A 56 8.61 7.65 24.68
CA PRO A 56 7.18 7.35 24.76
C PRO A 56 6.51 7.61 23.41
N GLN A 57 5.77 6.61 22.90
CA GLN A 57 4.91 6.78 21.73
C GLN A 57 3.76 7.75 22.11
N PRO A 58 3.48 8.79 21.30
CA PRO A 58 2.30 9.62 21.51
C PRO A 58 1.03 8.76 21.47
N ALA A 59 0.10 8.97 22.39
CA ALA A 59 -1.15 8.20 22.47
C ALA A 59 -2.05 8.39 21.23
N GLU A 60 -1.85 9.45 20.46
CA GLU A 60 -2.60 9.78 19.25
C GLU A 60 -2.10 9.03 17.99
N VAL A 61 -0.99 8.30 18.09
CA VAL A 61 -0.36 7.63 16.96
C VAL A 61 -0.39 6.12 17.17
N GLU A 62 -1.04 5.42 16.25
CA GLU A 62 -1.06 3.95 16.25
C GLU A 62 0.37 3.39 16.19
N PRO A 63 0.65 2.31 16.94
CA PRO A 63 1.97 1.66 16.90
C PRO A 63 2.35 1.26 15.47
N LEU A 64 3.60 1.51 15.07
CA LEU A 64 4.01 1.26 13.68
C LEU A 64 3.89 -0.22 13.28
N LEU A 65 4.11 -1.14 14.22
CA LEU A 65 3.92 -2.57 13.98
C LEU A 65 2.44 -2.90 13.68
N TRP A 66 1.52 -2.24 14.37
CA TRP A 66 0.09 -2.37 14.08
C TRP A 66 -0.23 -1.83 12.68
N LEU A 67 0.29 -0.64 12.33
CA LEU A 67 0.11 -0.05 11.00
C LEU A 67 0.65 -0.95 9.88
N ALA A 68 1.83 -1.58 10.08
CA ALA A 68 2.39 -2.53 9.13
C ALA A 68 1.46 -3.74 8.92
N GLY A 69 0.94 -4.31 10.00
CA GLY A 69 -0.06 -5.38 9.95
C GLY A 69 -1.35 -4.94 9.27
N HIS A 70 -1.83 -3.73 9.57
CA HIS A 70 -3.04 -3.17 8.98
C HIS A 70 -2.91 -2.98 7.46
N ILE A 71 -1.78 -2.48 6.98
CA ILE A 71 -1.50 -2.34 5.54
C ILE A 71 -1.51 -3.72 4.85
N GLY A 72 -0.85 -4.71 5.47
CA GLY A 72 -0.83 -6.08 4.97
C GLY A 72 -2.23 -6.69 4.88
N TRP A 73 -3.00 -6.60 5.96
CA TRP A 73 -4.40 -7.03 6.01
C TRP A 73 -5.26 -6.34 4.96
N PHE A 74 -5.12 -5.03 4.80
CA PHE A 74 -5.91 -4.26 3.83
C PHE A 74 -5.66 -4.74 2.39
N ALA A 75 -4.38 -4.94 2.03
CA ALA A 75 -4.01 -5.48 0.73
C ALA A 75 -4.52 -6.92 0.53
N GLU A 76 -4.43 -7.76 1.57
CA GLU A 76 -4.94 -9.13 1.54
C GLU A 76 -6.45 -9.14 1.31
N PHE A 77 -7.21 -8.38 2.09
CA PHE A 77 -8.67 -8.34 2.05
C PHE A 77 -9.16 -7.86 0.68
N TRP A 78 -8.71 -6.69 0.22
CA TRP A 78 -9.25 -6.05 -0.99
C TRP A 78 -8.67 -6.55 -2.31
N ILE A 79 -7.45 -7.12 -2.31
CA ILE A 79 -6.77 -7.54 -3.54
C ILE A 79 -6.62 -9.06 -3.56
N ALA A 80 -5.89 -9.64 -2.61
CA ALA A 80 -5.55 -11.06 -2.68
C ALA A 80 -6.79 -11.95 -2.56
N ARG A 81 -7.68 -11.62 -1.62
CA ARG A 81 -8.89 -12.39 -1.31
C ARG A 81 -10.08 -12.01 -2.17
N ASN A 82 -10.12 -10.81 -2.74
CA ASN A 82 -11.18 -10.39 -3.66
C ASN A 82 -10.97 -11.02 -5.05
N THR A 83 -11.75 -12.06 -5.34
CA THR A 83 -11.73 -12.78 -6.63
C THR A 83 -12.31 -11.98 -7.79
N GLN A 84 -13.10 -10.94 -7.50
CA GLN A 84 -13.84 -10.14 -8.47
C GLN A 84 -13.12 -8.83 -8.84
N ARG A 85 -11.93 -8.56 -8.26
CA ARG A 85 -11.15 -7.32 -8.49
C ARG A 85 -10.87 -7.00 -9.96
N MET A 86 -10.81 -8.02 -10.82
CA MET A 86 -10.56 -7.85 -12.26
C MET A 86 -11.71 -7.16 -13.00
N LEU A 87 -12.89 -7.02 -12.38
CA LEU A 87 -14.02 -6.26 -12.93
C LEU A 87 -13.77 -4.74 -12.92
N GLY A 88 -12.73 -4.27 -12.22
CA GLY A 88 -12.40 -2.85 -12.10
C GLY A 88 -13.55 -2.08 -11.45
N SER A 89 -14.00 -1.00 -12.09
CA SER A 89 -15.13 -0.19 -11.62
C SER A 89 -16.48 -0.93 -11.57
N ARG A 90 -16.57 -2.12 -12.18
CA ARG A 90 -17.77 -2.98 -12.12
C ARG A 90 -17.73 -3.98 -10.96
N CYS A 91 -16.66 -4.01 -10.17
CA CYS A 91 -16.60 -4.84 -8.97
C CYS A 91 -17.70 -4.39 -7.99
N PRO A 92 -18.50 -5.30 -7.42
CA PRO A 92 -19.47 -4.93 -6.40
C PRO A 92 -18.76 -4.38 -5.16
N HIS A 93 -19.45 -3.52 -4.40
CA HIS A 93 -18.94 -2.94 -3.16
C HIS A 93 -18.75 -4.00 -2.04
N GLU A 94 -19.54 -5.07 -2.09
CA GLU A 94 -19.41 -6.28 -1.25
C GLU A 94 -19.09 -7.50 -2.13
N PRO A 95 -17.83 -7.67 -2.55
CA PRO A 95 -17.44 -8.82 -3.35
C PRO A 95 -17.28 -10.09 -2.48
N THR A 96 -17.32 -11.25 -3.12
CA THR A 96 -17.00 -12.50 -2.43
C THR A 96 -15.49 -12.61 -2.21
N HIS A 97 -15.09 -12.78 -0.94
CA HIS A 97 -13.70 -12.95 -0.53
C HIS A 97 -13.37 -14.42 -0.26
N LEU A 98 -12.17 -14.84 -0.63
CA LEU A 98 -11.59 -16.09 -0.14
C LEU A 98 -11.42 -16.04 1.39
N ALA A 99 -11.29 -17.19 2.04
CA ALA A 99 -10.93 -17.26 3.46
C ALA A 99 -9.50 -16.70 3.68
N SER A 100 -9.21 -16.21 4.89
CA SER A 100 -7.82 -16.00 5.30
C SER A 100 -7.14 -17.35 5.48
N ILE A 101 -5.82 -17.34 5.31
CA ILE A 101 -4.93 -18.47 5.60
C ILE A 101 -4.44 -18.36 7.04
#